data_AF-A0A1F0NFW6-F1
#
_entry.id   AF-A0A1F0NFW6-F1
#
_cell.length_a   1.000
_cell.length_b   1.000
_cell.length_c   1.000
_cell.angle_alpha   90.00
_cell.angle_beta   90.00
_cell.angle_gamma   90.00
#
_symmetry.space_group_name_H-M   'P 1'
#
loop_
_entity.id
_entity.type
_entity.pdbx_description
1 polymer ?
#
loop_
_entity_poly.entity_id
_entity_poly.type
_entity_poly.pdbx_seq_one_letter_code
_entity_poly.pdbx_strand_id
1 'polypeptide(L)'
;MITNLKQTLRELRAYRLINYGNTAYQRISNDWHFENVPTELRELWYGQDVVSFITLSIAYDSDIERMSHNELVRWIDNEQCLIARLEKVFSNLETQKVGTYYGKN
;
A
#
# COMPACT_ATOMS: atom_id res chain seq x y z
N MET A 1 -16.38 -19.97 -2.86
CA MET A 1 -16.42 -18.73 -3.67
C MET A 1 -16.32 -17.48 -2.77
N ILE A 2 -17.27 -17.24 -1.85
CA ILE A 2 -17.20 -16.07 -0.95
C ILE A 2 -16.07 -16.16 0.10
N THR A 3 -15.79 -17.36 0.62
CA THR A 3 -14.65 -17.62 1.53
C THR A 3 -13.31 -17.33 0.86
N ASN A 4 -13.16 -17.67 -0.42
CA ASN A 4 -11.94 -17.38 -1.18
C ASN A 4 -11.73 -15.87 -1.31
N LEU A 5 -12.79 -15.09 -1.58
CA LEU A 5 -12.68 -13.63 -1.68
C LEU A 5 -12.27 -12.99 -0.34
N LYS A 6 -12.86 -13.44 0.78
CA LYS A 6 -12.45 -12.97 2.11
C LYS A 6 -10.96 -13.24 2.36
N GLN A 7 -10.49 -14.44 2.01
CA GLN A 7 -9.09 -14.81 2.15
C GLN A 7 -8.17 -13.97 1.24
N THR A 8 -8.54 -13.78 -0.03
CA THR A 8 -7.81 -12.92 -0.97
C THR A 8 -7.71 -11.48 -0.46
N LEU A 9 -8.80 -10.92 0.07
CA LEU A 9 -8.79 -9.57 0.65
C LEU A 9 -7.80 -9.48 1.83
N ARG A 10 -7.77 -10.47 2.71
CA ARG A 10 -6.80 -10.52 3.83
C ARG A 10 -5.36 -10.57 3.35
N GLU A 11 -5.09 -11.42 2.36
CA GLU A 11 -3.75 -11.59 1.78
C GLU A 11 -3.26 -10.29 1.13
N LEU A 12 -4.09 -9.62 0.33
CA LEU A 12 -3.76 -8.34 -0.29
C LEU A 12 -3.50 -7.26 0.76
N ARG A 13 -4.34 -7.17 1.80
CA ARG A 13 -4.15 -6.20 2.90
C ARG A 13 -2.83 -6.43 3.64
N ALA A 14 -2.54 -7.69 3.97
CA ALA A 14 -1.29 -8.05 4.64
C ALA A 14 -0.08 -7.74 3.74
N TYR A 15 -0.16 -8.12 2.46
CA TYR A 15 0.87 -7.83 1.46
C TYR A 15 1.13 -6.32 1.34
N ARG A 16 0.08 -5.52 1.21
CA ARG A 16 0.18 -4.05 1.14
C ARG A 16 0.88 -3.47 2.38
N LEU A 17 0.46 -3.89 3.57
CA LEU A 17 0.99 -3.39 4.83
C LEU A 17 2.48 -3.72 5.00
N ILE A 18 2.86 -4.96 4.68
CA ILE A 18 4.24 -5.45 4.82
C ILE A 18 5.19 -4.75 3.84
N ASN A 19 4.77 -4.60 2.58
CA ASN A 19 5.67 -4.20 1.49
C ASN A 19 5.63 -2.70 1.16
N TYR A 20 4.53 -2.01 1.48
CA TYR A 20 4.33 -0.62 1.09
C TYR A 20 3.90 0.30 2.24
N GLY A 21 3.94 -0.20 3.48
CA GLY A 21 3.75 0.63 4.66
C GLY A 21 4.97 1.48 4.99
N ASN A 22 4.81 2.34 6.00
CA ASN A 22 5.86 3.23 6.48
C ASN A 22 7.20 2.53 6.77
N THR A 23 7.15 1.35 7.40
CA THR A 23 8.35 0.56 7.70
C THR A 23 9.10 0.13 6.44
N ALA A 24 8.38 -0.24 5.37
CA ALA A 24 9.00 -0.61 4.11
C ALA A 24 9.67 0.61 3.46
N TYR A 25 8.99 1.76 3.49
CA TYR A 25 9.57 3.02 3.00
C TYR A 25 10.85 3.40 3.77
N GLN A 26 10.87 3.31 5.10
CA GLN A 26 12.08 3.62 5.88
C GLN A 26 13.25 2.72 5.46
N ARG A 27 12.99 1.42 5.23
CA ARG A 27 14.03 0.45 4.82
C ARG A 27 14.59 0.74 3.42
N ILE A 28 13.74 1.08 2.46
CA ILE A 28 14.18 1.33 1.09
C ILE A 28 14.88 2.70 0.97
N SER A 29 14.32 3.75 1.57
CA SER A 29 14.78 5.14 1.43
C SER A 29 15.85 5.57 2.44
N ASN A 30 16.00 4.87 3.57
CA ASN A 30 16.74 5.31 4.75
C ASN A 30 16.21 6.61 5.41
N ASP A 31 15.03 7.10 5.00
CA ASP A 31 14.36 8.26 5.60
C ASP A 31 13.55 7.84 6.83
N TRP A 32 14.25 7.66 7.94
CA TRP A 32 13.66 7.20 9.21
C TRP A 32 12.66 8.19 9.81
N HIS A 33 12.81 9.48 9.52
CA HIS A 33 11.98 10.56 10.08
C HIS A 33 10.88 11.04 9.12
N PHE A 34 10.75 10.43 7.94
CA PHE A 34 9.74 10.76 6.94
C PHE A 34 9.82 12.20 6.43
N GLU A 35 11.02 12.78 6.43
CA GLU A 35 11.29 14.16 6.02
C GLU A 35 11.16 14.33 4.50
N ASN A 36 11.43 13.27 3.73
CA ASN A 36 11.53 13.30 2.27
C ASN A 36 10.47 12.43 1.59
N VAL A 37 9.40 12.06 2.30
CA VAL A 37 8.32 11.25 1.72
C VAL A 37 7.68 12.00 0.55
N PRO A 38 7.64 11.40 -0.66
CA PRO A 38 6.97 12.00 -1.81
C PRO A 38 5.51 12.32 -1.50
N THR A 39 5.01 13.46 -2.00
CA THR A 39 3.61 13.89 -1.81
C THR A 39 2.62 12.81 -2.26
N GLU A 40 2.87 12.20 -3.43
CA GLU A 40 2.03 11.11 -3.95
C GLU A 40 1.98 9.92 -2.97
N LEU A 41 3.10 9.56 -2.34
CA LEU A 41 3.13 8.48 -1.35
C LEU A 41 2.36 8.87 -0.08
N ARG A 42 2.50 10.12 0.38
CA ARG A 42 1.72 10.63 1.51
C ARG A 42 0.22 10.58 1.23
N GLU A 43 -0.22 10.89 0.02
CA GLU A 43 -1.63 10.79 -0.38
C GLU A 43 -2.11 9.33 -0.40
N LEU A 44 -1.30 8.40 -0.91
CA LEU A 44 -1.64 6.96 -0.89
C LEU A 44 -1.70 6.38 0.52
N TRP A 45 -0.96 6.94 1.48
CA TRP A 45 -1.05 6.52 2.88
C TRP A 45 -2.18 7.20 3.64
N TYR A 46 -2.35 8.51 3.48
CA TYR A 46 -3.15 9.33 4.41
C TYR A 46 -4.31 10.08 3.76
N GLY A 47 -4.43 10.06 2.44
CA GLY A 47 -5.50 10.74 1.72
C GLY A 47 -6.87 10.19 2.10
N GLN A 48 -7.84 11.07 2.34
CA GLN A 48 -9.21 10.68 2.68
C GLN A 48 -10.14 10.65 1.46
N ASP A 49 -9.82 11.43 0.42
CA ASP A 49 -10.64 11.57 -0.79
C ASP A 49 -10.22 10.61 -1.92
N VAL A 50 -9.22 9.75 -1.67
CA VAL A 50 -8.66 8.81 -2.66
C VAL A 50 -8.56 7.41 -2.07
N VAL A 51 -8.40 6.40 -2.94
CA VAL A 51 -8.06 5.04 -2.50
C VAL A 51 -6.68 5.07 -1.84
N SER A 52 -6.65 4.79 -0.54
CA SER A 52 -5.49 4.95 0.33
C SER A 52 -5.52 3.91 1.45
N PHE A 53 -4.47 3.88 2.27
CA PHE A 53 -4.47 3.06 3.49
C PHE A 53 -5.58 3.46 4.46
N ILE A 54 -5.95 4.75 4.53
CA ILE A 54 -7.02 5.23 5.40
C ILE A 54 -8.38 4.75 4.89
N THR A 55 -8.67 4.96 3.61
CA THR A 55 -9.98 4.59 3.04
C THR A 55 -10.16 3.08 2.90
N LEU A 56 -9.06 2.32 2.83
CA LEU A 56 -9.05 0.86 2.88
C LEU A 56 -8.61 0.29 4.25
N SER A 57 -8.83 1.06 5.31
CA SER A 57 -8.66 0.57 6.68
C SER A 57 -9.89 -0.22 7.10
N ILE A 58 -9.67 -1.40 7.66
CA ILE A 58 -10.70 -2.20 8.30
C ILE A 58 -10.24 -2.44 9.72
N ALA A 59 -11.05 -2.00 10.68
CA ALA A 59 -10.73 -2.04 12.10
C ALA A 59 -10.68 -3.47 12.63
N TYR A 60 -11.62 -4.33 12.21
CA TYR A 60 -11.71 -5.69 12.71
C TYR A 60 -11.86 -6.71 11.57
N ASP A 61 -11.24 -7.88 11.72
CA ASP A 61 -11.40 -8.97 10.75
C ASP A 61 -12.86 -9.44 10.64
N SER A 62 -13.64 -9.31 11.72
CA SER A 62 -15.09 -9.57 11.72
C SER A 62 -15.88 -8.69 10.75
N ASP A 63 -15.33 -7.54 10.34
CA ASP A 63 -15.99 -6.67 9.36
C ASP A 63 -15.91 -7.28 7.96
N ILE A 64 -14.79 -7.95 7.61
CA ILE A 64 -14.66 -8.75 6.39
C ILE A 64 -15.68 -9.91 6.40
N GLU A 65 -15.93 -10.50 7.57
CA GLU A 65 -16.89 -11.60 7.69
C GLU A 65 -18.33 -11.17 7.37
N ARG A 66 -18.66 -9.90 7.62
CA ARG A 66 -19.99 -9.32 7.37
C ARG A 66 -20.17 -8.77 5.96
N MET A 67 -19.09 -8.61 5.18
CA MET A 67 -19.17 -8.07 3.82
C MET A 67 -19.94 -9.01 2.88
N SER A 68 -20.80 -8.42 2.06
CA SER A 68 -21.42 -9.08 0.93
C SER A 68 -20.39 -9.43 -0.16
N HIS A 69 -20.78 -10.29 -1.09
CA HIS A 69 -19.94 -10.66 -2.23
C HIS A 69 -19.48 -9.43 -3.04
N ASN A 70 -20.39 -8.51 -3.35
CA ASN A 70 -20.08 -7.32 -4.16
C ASN A 70 -19.16 -6.35 -3.41
N GLU A 71 -19.32 -6.23 -2.09
CA GLU A 71 -18.38 -5.45 -1.27
C GLU A 71 -16.99 -6.08 -1.31
N LEU A 72 -16.88 -7.39 -1.12
CA LEU A 72 -15.59 -8.09 -1.18
C LEU A 72 -14.89 -7.88 -2.52
N VAL A 73 -15.60 -8.02 -3.64
CA VAL A 73 -15.04 -7.78 -4.99
C VAL A 73 -14.54 -6.33 -5.11
N ARG A 74 -15.38 -5.34 -4.75
CA ARG A 74 -14.99 -3.93 -4.81
C ARG A 74 -13.78 -3.61 -3.94
N TRP A 75 -13.69 -4.20 -2.75
CA TRP A 75 -12.56 -4.02 -1.85
C TRP A 75 -11.28 -4.64 -2.42
N ILE A 76 -11.36 -5.84 -3.00
CA ILE A 76 -10.23 -6.48 -3.68
C ILE A 76 -9.73 -5.63 -4.86
N ASP A 77 -10.63 -5.13 -5.69
CA ASP A 77 -10.27 -4.27 -6.83
C ASP A 77 -9.56 -2.99 -6.36
N ASN A 78 -10.06 -2.37 -5.28
CA ASN A 78 -9.42 -1.21 -4.69
C ASN A 78 -8.04 -1.53 -4.10
N GLU A 79 -7.87 -2.67 -3.42
CA GLU A 79 -6.58 -3.12 -2.92
C GLU A 79 -5.57 -3.30 -4.05
N GLN A 80 -5.95 -3.97 -5.13
CA GLN A 80 -5.10 -4.17 -6.30
C GLN A 80 -4.70 -2.84 -6.95
N CYS A 81 -5.66 -1.93 -7.10
CA CYS A 81 -5.40 -0.59 -7.65
C CYS A 81 -4.41 0.20 -6.78
N LEU A 82 -4.58 0.16 -5.45
CA LEU A 82 -3.68 0.82 -4.52
C LEU A 82 -2.27 0.20 -4.56
N ILE A 83 -2.18 -1.14 -4.55
CA ILE A 83 -0.90 -1.87 -4.66
C ILE A 83 -0.16 -1.47 -5.93
N ALA A 84 -0.82 -1.46 -7.09
CA ALA A 84 -0.17 -1.09 -8.35
C ALA A 84 0.38 0.35 -8.35
N ARG A 85 -0.33 1.29 -7.71
CA ARG A 85 0.15 2.68 -7.55
C ARG A 85 1.34 2.75 -6.60
N LEU A 86 1.30 2.02 -5.49
CA LEU A 86 2.40 1.95 -4.52
C LEU A 86 3.64 1.31 -5.13
N GLU A 87 3.50 0.22 -5.88
CA GLU A 87 4.58 -0.45 -6.62
C GLU A 87 5.32 0.55 -7.51
N LYS A 88 4.58 1.33 -8.31
CA LYS A 88 5.17 2.34 -9.19
C LYS A 88 5.99 3.38 -8.41
N VAL A 89 5.47 3.86 -7.29
CA VAL A 89 6.17 4.85 -6.45
C VAL A 89 7.42 4.22 -5.81
N PHE A 90 7.32 3.01 -5.28
CA PHE A 90 8.43 2.31 -4.64
C PHE A 90 9.55 1.95 -5.63
N SER A 91 9.22 1.50 -6.85
CA SER A 91 10.22 1.26 -7.90
C SER A 91 10.99 2.54 -8.27
N ASN A 92 10.33 3.71 -8.24
CA ASN A 92 11.01 4.99 -8.47
C ASN A 92 11.97 5.35 -7.32
N LEU A 93 11.60 5.05 -6.07
CA LEU A 93 12.49 5.26 -4.92
C LEU A 93 13.73 4.36 -4.98
N GLU A 94 13.55 3.11 -5.39
CA GLU A 94 14.62 2.13 -5.55
C GLU A 94 15.62 2.54 -6.64
N THR A 95 15.12 3.00 -7.79
CA THR A 95 15.96 3.45 -8.91
C THR A 95 16.74 4.73 -8.58
N GLN A 96 16.14 5.68 -7.86
CA GLN A 96 16.83 6.88 -7.38
C GLN A 96 17.97 6.56 -6.41
N LYS A 97 17.79 5.54 -5.54
CA LYS A 97 18.85 5.06 -4.65
C LYS A 97 20.04 4.48 -5.42
N VAL A 98 19.80 3.73 -6.49
CA VAL A 98 20.89 3.17 -7.31
C VAL A 98 21.63 4.25 -8.10
N GLY A 99 20.91 5.24 -8.64
CA GLY A 99 21.51 6.36 -9.38
C GLY A 99 22.47 7.21 -8.54
N THR A 100 22.21 7.40 -7.25
CA THR A 100 23.09 8.17 -6.35
C THR A 100 24.38 7.43 -5.97
N TYR A 101 24.43 6.10 -6.10
CA TYR A 101 25.61 5.30 -5.79
C TYR A 101 26.69 5.34 -6.88
N TYR A 102 26.31 5.55 -8.15
CA TYR A 102 27.24 5.61 -9.28
C TYR A 102 27.75 7.03 -9.62
N GLY A 103 27.32 8.05 -8.87
CA GLY A 103 27.70 9.45 -9.05
C GLY A 103 28.80 9.91 -8.10
N LYS A 104 29.97 9.26 -8.11
CA LYS A 104 31.21 9.81 -7.51
C LYS A 104 32.39 9.47 -8.43
N ASN A 105 32.68 10.38 -9.36
CA ASN A 105 34.00 10.56 -9.97
C ASN A 105 34.39 12.02 -9.78
#